data_AF-A0A7W1QA62-F1
#
_entry.id   AF-A0A7W1QA62-F1
#
_cell.length_a   1.000
_cell.length_b   1.000
_cell.length_c   1.000
_cell.angle_alpha   90.00
_cell.angle_beta   90.00
_cell.angle_gamma   90.00
#
_symmetry.space_group_name_H-M   'P 1'
#
loop_
_entity.id
_entity.type
_entity.pdbx_description
1 polymer ?
#
loop_
_entity_poly.entity_id
_entity_poly.type
_entity_poly.pdbx_seq_one_letter_code
_entity_poly.pdbx_strand_id
1 'polypeptide(L)'
;MEGHSRVQLPAGTGDSYEVYVNGVRQEAGRDFDRIGGELVFRRALAQEGRLGPIRWLSMLLGVAGSYRKHETIDLVYDEGGRRTVASLTPS
;
A
#
# COMPACT_ATOMS: atom_id res chain seq x y z
N MET A 1 8.80 -14.08 -10.45
CA MET A 1 8.58 -12.66 -10.83
C MET A 1 8.76 -11.87 -9.57
N GLU A 2 9.89 -11.18 -9.42
CA GLU A 2 10.03 -10.19 -8.35
C GLU A 2 9.07 -9.06 -8.68
N GLY A 3 7.86 -9.13 -8.11
CA GLY A 3 6.83 -8.14 -8.38
C GLY A 3 7.25 -6.80 -7.78
N HIS A 4 6.91 -5.73 -8.47
CA HIS A 4 6.97 -4.37 -7.97
C HIS A 4 5.55 -3.84 -7.87
N SER A 5 5.26 -3.04 -6.85
CA SER A 5 3.96 -2.38 -6.69
C SER A 5 4.08 -0.90 -6.94
N ARG A 6 3.08 -0.32 -7.59
CA ARG A 6 3.02 1.11 -7.87
C ARG A 6 1.87 1.71 -7.12
N VAL A 7 1.99 2.98 -6.76
CA VAL A 7 0.89 3.72 -6.16
C VAL A 7 0.94 5.18 -6.56
N GLN A 8 -0.23 5.75 -6.84
CA GLN A 8 -0.35 7.15 -7.23
C GLN A 8 -0.22 8.06 -6.00
N LEU A 9 0.62 9.09 -6.11
CA LEU A 9 0.68 10.16 -5.13
C LEU A 9 -0.55 11.08 -5.29
N PRO A 10 -1.15 11.55 -4.18
CA PRO A 10 -2.12 12.64 -4.21
C PRO A 10 -1.57 13.88 -4.92
N ALA A 11 -2.44 14.61 -5.62
CA ALA A 11 -2.08 15.91 -6.17
C ALA A 11 -1.68 16.86 -5.04
N GLY A 12 -0.66 17.70 -5.26
CA GLY A 12 -0.14 18.59 -4.22
C GLY A 12 0.86 17.94 -3.27
N THR A 13 1.15 16.64 -3.41
CA THR A 13 2.30 16.02 -2.71
C THR A 13 3.59 16.69 -3.20
N GLY A 14 4.15 17.57 -2.36
CA GLY A 14 5.43 18.23 -2.61
C GLY A 14 6.62 17.27 -2.59
N ASP A 15 7.82 17.80 -2.38
CA ASP A 15 9.05 17.00 -2.36
C ASP A 15 9.33 16.38 -0.98
N SER A 16 8.65 16.86 0.07
CA SER A 16 8.78 16.35 1.43
C SER A 16 7.54 15.56 1.83
N TYR A 17 7.72 14.25 2.03
CA TYR A 17 6.69 13.33 2.50
C TYR A 17 7.33 12.12 3.18
N GLU A 18 6.54 11.42 3.98
CA GLU A 18 6.90 10.17 4.63
C GLU A 18 5.97 9.06 4.15
N VAL A 19 6.52 7.87 3.95
CA VAL A 19 5.79 6.69 3.48
C VAL A 19 5.84 5.62 4.54
N TYR A 20 4.68 5.02 4.85
CA TYR A 20 4.55 3.92 5.79
C TYR A 20 3.82 2.77 5.10
N VAL A 21 4.30 1.54 5.31
CA VAL A 21 3.59 0.33 4.89
C VAL A 21 3.22 -0.44 6.15
N ASN A 22 1.92 -0.61 6.40
CA ASN A 22 1.38 -1.19 7.64
C ASN A 22 1.98 -0.53 8.91
N GLY A 23 2.17 0.79 8.88
CA GLY A 23 2.79 1.54 9.98
C GLY A 23 4.32 1.48 10.06
N VAL A 24 4.99 0.72 9.19
CA VAL A 24 6.47 0.66 9.13
C VAL A 24 6.99 1.70 8.15
N ARG A 25 7.85 2.60 8.63
CA ARG A 25 8.46 3.65 7.81
C ARG A 25 9.29 3.07 6.68
N GLN A 26 9.11 3.60 5.47
CA GLN A 26 9.83 3.23 4.26
C GLN A 26 10.79 4.36 3.85
N GLU A 27 11.91 3.99 3.25
CA GLU A 27 12.96 4.91 2.81
C GLU A 27 13.05 5.00 1.28
N ALA A 28 13.03 6.21 0.75
CA ALA A 28 13.24 6.46 -0.67
C ALA A 28 14.64 6.00 -1.11
N GLY A 29 14.75 5.42 -2.30
CA GLY A 29 16.00 4.86 -2.83
C GLY A 29 16.42 3.52 -2.21
N ARG A 30 15.79 3.08 -1.12
CA ARG A 30 15.95 1.73 -0.55
C ARG A 30 14.72 0.87 -0.78
N ASP A 31 13.55 1.36 -0.36
CA ASP A 31 12.31 0.59 -0.34
C ASP A 31 11.40 0.93 -1.53
N PHE A 32 11.46 2.18 -2.00
CA PHE A 32 10.73 2.67 -3.18
C PHE A 32 11.47 3.80 -3.90
N ASP A 33 11.08 4.07 -5.14
CA ASP A 33 11.54 5.20 -5.95
C ASP A 33 10.35 6.07 -6.37
N ARG A 34 10.52 7.40 -6.40
CA ARG A 34 9.51 8.32 -6.96
C ARG A 34 9.73 8.45 -8.46
N ILE A 35 8.73 8.11 -9.25
CA ILE A 35 8.74 8.28 -10.71
C ILE A 35 7.55 9.16 -11.08
N GLY A 36 7.81 10.45 -11.30
CA GLY A 36 6.77 11.44 -11.54
C GLY A 36 5.79 11.55 -10.37
N GLY A 37 4.52 11.26 -10.62
CA GLY A 37 3.43 11.26 -9.64
C GLY A 37 3.16 9.91 -8.99
N GLU A 38 4.10 8.97 -9.03
CA GLU A 38 3.96 7.63 -8.48
C GLU A 38 5.12 7.25 -7.56
N LEU A 39 4.85 6.37 -6.61
CA LEU A 39 5.87 5.62 -5.89
C LEU A 39 5.92 4.20 -6.43
N VAL A 40 7.12 3.76 -6.80
CA VAL A 40 7.40 2.41 -7.29
C VAL A 40 8.17 1.66 -6.21
N PHE A 41 7.50 0.71 -5.57
CA PHE A 41 8.09 -0.16 -4.56
C PHE A 41 8.90 -1.27 -5.21
N ARG A 42 10.05 -1.57 -4.61
CA ARG A 42 10.96 -2.61 -5.11
C ARG A 42 10.50 -4.03 -4.83
N ARG A 43 9.43 -4.16 -4.04
CA ARG A 43 8.74 -5.42 -3.75
C ARG A 43 7.25 -5.30 -4.08
N ALA A 44 6.62 -6.46 -4.27
CA ALA A 44 5.18 -6.55 -4.38
C ALA A 44 4.56 -6.31 -3.00
N LEU A 45 3.55 -5.45 -2.97
CA LEU A 45 2.69 -5.21 -1.83
C LEU A 45 1.46 -6.09 -1.97
N ALA A 46 1.16 -6.88 -0.94
CA ALA A 46 0.08 -7.85 -1.01
C ALA A 46 -1.29 -7.16 -1.03
N GLN A 47 -2.03 -7.37 -2.12
CA GLN A 47 -3.45 -7.10 -2.23
C GLN A 47 -4.19 -8.40 -2.53
N GLU A 48 -4.63 -9.11 -1.50
CA GLU A 48 -5.60 -10.18 -1.75
C GLU A 48 -6.95 -9.56 -2.17
N GLY A 49 -7.58 -10.11 -3.22
CA GLY A 49 -8.89 -9.66 -3.69
C GLY A 49 -10.05 -10.03 -2.75
N ARG A 50 -11.29 -9.70 -3.16
CA ARG A 50 -12.49 -10.13 -2.42
C ARG A 50 -12.53 -11.66 -2.36
N LEU A 51 -12.93 -12.20 -1.20
CA LEU A 51 -13.12 -13.64 -1.03
C LEU A 51 -14.15 -14.14 -2.05
N GLY A 52 -13.78 -15.15 -2.84
CA GLY A 52 -14.76 -15.89 -3.64
C GLY A 52 -15.80 -16.54 -2.73
N PRO A 53 -17.08 -16.59 -3.13
CA PRO A 53 -18.18 -17.07 -2.27
C PRO A 53 -17.97 -18.50 -1.76
N ILE A 54 -17.32 -19.37 -2.54
CA ILE A 54 -16.97 -20.74 -2.17
C ILE A 54 -15.95 -20.76 -1.01
N ARG A 55 -14.94 -19.89 -1.05
CA ARG A 55 -13.92 -19.81 0.00
C ARG A 55 -14.49 -19.22 1.28
N TRP A 56 -15.36 -18.22 1.18
CA TRP A 56 -16.14 -17.72 2.31
C TRP A 56 -16.99 -18.83 2.95
N LEU A 57 -17.71 -19.64 2.14
CA LEU A 57 -18.52 -20.76 2.65
C LEU A 57 -17.65 -21.81 3.36
N SER A 58 -16.46 -22.10 2.83
CA SER A 58 -15.52 -23.04 3.48
C SER A 58 -15.00 -22.53 4.85
N MET A 59 -14.84 -21.21 5.01
CA MET A 59 -14.47 -20.60 6.29
C MET A 59 -15.65 -20.64 7.28
N LEU A 60 -16.87 -20.35 6.81
CA LEU A 60 -18.09 -20.45 7.63
C LEU A 60 -18.29 -21.87 8.17
N LEU A 61 -18.02 -22.88 7.35
CA LEU A 61 -18.12 -24.30 7.75
C LEU A 61 -16.92 -24.80 8.57
N GLY A 62 -15.94 -23.95 8.88
CA GLY A 62 -14.76 -24.30 9.69
C GLY A 62 -13.72 -25.17 8.97
N VAL A 63 -13.82 -25.32 7.65
CA VAL A 63 -12.99 -26.21 6.83
C VAL A 63 -11.67 -25.55 6.42
N ALA A 64 -11.60 -24.22 6.36
CA ALA A 64 -10.40 -23.49 5.96
C ALA A 64 -10.15 -22.26 6.86
N GLY A 65 -8.90 -22.03 7.24
CA GLY A 65 -8.44 -20.81 7.91
C GLY A 65 -7.23 -20.23 7.18
N SER A 66 -7.28 -18.95 6.79
CA SER A 66 -6.11 -18.22 6.26
C SER A 66 -6.10 -16.80 6.77
N TYR A 67 -4.99 -16.37 7.39
CA TYR A 67 -4.76 -14.99 7.76
C TYR A 67 -4.47 -14.19 6.48
N ARG A 68 -5.32 -13.19 6.16
CA ARG A 68 -5.16 -12.40 4.93
C ARG A 68 -3.98 -11.45 5.05
N LYS A 69 -3.19 -11.36 3.98
CA LYS A 69 -2.16 -10.33 3.84
C LYS A 69 -2.71 -9.21 2.97
N HIS A 70 -3.16 -8.14 3.63
CA HIS A 70 -3.41 -6.86 2.99
C HIS A 70 -2.36 -5.87 3.51
N GLU A 71 -1.62 -5.25 2.61
CA GLU A 71 -0.68 -4.21 2.96
C GLU A 71 -1.26 -2.84 2.61
N THR A 72 -1.39 -1.98 3.61
CA THR A 72 -1.84 -0.59 3.46
C THR A 72 -0.64 0.34 3.37
N ILE A 73 -0.70 1.31 2.48
CA ILE A 73 0.31 2.36 2.35
C ILE A 73 -0.27 3.65 2.92
N ASP A 74 0.41 4.27 3.87
CA ASP A 74 0.03 5.58 4.40
C ASP A 74 1.10 6.61 4.01
N LEU A 75 0.67 7.67 3.33
CA LEU A 75 1.49 8.79 2.93
C LEU A 75 1.22 9.97 3.85
N VAL A 76 2.26 10.51 4.47
CA VAL A 76 2.19 11.73 5.27
C VAL A 76 2.91 12.84 4.53
N TYR A 77 2.22 13.94 4.25
CA TYR A 77 2.76 15.04 3.46
C TYR A 77 2.25 16.38 3.97
N ASP A 78 2.93 17.46 3.59
CA ASP A 78 2.45 18.82 3.84
C ASP A 78 1.62 19.30 2.64
N GLU A 79 0.42 19.80 2.93
CA GLU A 79 -0.44 20.47 1.98
C GLU A 79 -0.76 21.87 2.51
N GLY A 80 -0.08 22.88 1.97
CA GLY A 80 -0.33 24.27 2.34
C GLY A 80 -0.01 24.59 3.82
N GLY A 81 1.04 23.98 4.39
CA GLY A 81 1.45 24.16 5.78
C GLY A 81 0.71 23.27 6.78
N ARG A 82 -0.15 22.36 6.29
CA ARG A 82 -0.88 21.39 7.11
C ARG A 82 -0.38 19.98 6.83
N ARG A 83 -0.01 19.26 7.89
CA ARG A 83 0.31 17.84 7.83
C ARG A 83 -0.96 17.01 7.58
N THR A 84 -0.98 16.30 6.46
CA THR A 84 -2.09 15.46 5.98
C THR A 84 -1.63 14.01 5.85
N VAL A 85 -2.56 13.07 6.03
CA VAL A 85 -2.33 11.63 5.84
C VAL A 85 -3.29 11.12 4.75
N ALA A 86 -2.77 10.38 3.77
CA ALA A 86 -3.56 9.71 2.75
C ALA A 86 -3.23 8.21 2.74
N SER A 87 -4.25 7.36 2.86
CA SER A 87 -4.10 5.92 2.69
C SER A 87 -4.24 5.57 1.21
N LEU A 88 -3.23 4.94 0.65
CA LEU A 88 -3.12 4.63 -0.76
C LEU A 88 -3.19 3.12 -1.00
N THR A 89 -3.76 2.77 -2.14
CA THR A 89 -3.95 1.38 -2.56
C THR A 89 -3.04 1.12 -3.77
N PRO A 90 -2.16 0.09 -3.73
CA PRO A 90 -1.39 -0.30 -4.90
C PRO A 90 -2.24 -0.48 -6.17
N SER A 91 -1.68 -0.18 -7.33
CA SER A 91 -2.28 -0.43 -8.65
C SER A 91 -1.77 -1.70 -9.33
#